data_AF-A0A1Q7W8M2-F1
#
_entry.id   AF-A0A1Q7W8M2-F1
#
_cell.length_a   1.000
_cell.length_b   1.000
_cell.length_c   1.000
_cell.angle_alpha   90.00
_cell.angle_beta   90.00
_cell.angle_gamma   90.00
#
_symmetry.space_group_name_H-M   'P 1'
#
loop_
_entity.id
_entity.type
_entity.pdbx_description
1 polymer ?
#
loop_
_entity_poly.entity_id
_entity_poly.type
_entity_poly.pdbx_seq_one_letter_code
_entity_poly.pdbx_strand_id
1 'polypeptide(L)'
;MLLALTLFEQGIRQLSSLSHAIGIPSDQETGVVKLFQCLSQSWGDRQMADPPPWSAVTDDCSPYEFSVAISPRGFELRMLAEAQSDPASPASYWEASMRLNQHLAESWGADLGRLNLIESLFTPTQPVWFAAMHGVVLWPLEAPLFKIYLNPAAQGCHLAARVVESALIRLGFGASWSLIETQLENDGVLQGFSLDLSSEARARIKIYVRFPAATPKRFCSAIETVDPKLAACAKRFIPSLFGQELDRLPRPPMVVYTLRSGSP
;
A
#
# COMPACT_ATOMS: atom_id res chain seq x y z
N MET A 1 -27.59 9.36 -25.84
CA MET A 1 -27.30 8.34 -24.83
C MET A 1 -25.79 8.38 -24.61
N LEU A 2 -25.32 9.04 -23.55
CA LEU A 2 -23.89 8.97 -23.21
C LEU A 2 -23.60 7.53 -22.80
N LEU A 3 -22.63 6.88 -23.45
CA LEU A 3 -22.14 5.57 -23.01
C LEU A 3 -21.70 5.72 -21.56
N ALA A 4 -22.28 4.90 -20.68
CA ALA A 4 -21.88 4.87 -19.29
C ALA A 4 -20.44 4.34 -19.23
N LEU A 5 -19.55 5.13 -18.61
CA LEU A 5 -18.13 4.86 -18.53
C LEU A 5 -17.88 3.87 -17.39
N THR A 6 -17.13 2.81 -17.66
CA THR A 6 -16.72 1.85 -16.64
C THR A 6 -15.51 2.33 -15.84
N LEU A 7 -15.30 1.76 -14.65
CA LEU A 7 -14.09 2.02 -13.85
C LEU A 7 -12.81 1.64 -14.61
N PHE A 8 -12.83 0.55 -15.37
CA PHE A 8 -11.67 0.14 -16.17
C PHE A 8 -11.35 1.17 -17.26
N GLU A 9 -12.35 1.60 -18.04
CA GLU A 9 -12.13 2.59 -19.11
C GLU A 9 -11.60 3.92 -18.58
N GLN A 10 -12.12 4.38 -17.43
CA GLN A 10 -11.62 5.59 -16.78
C GLN A 10 -10.19 5.41 -16.26
N GLY A 11 -9.91 4.28 -15.61
CA GLY A 11 -8.58 3.95 -15.12
C GLY A 11 -7.55 3.88 -16.24
N ILE A 12 -7.90 3.29 -17.39
CA ILE A 12 -7.02 3.26 -18.58
C ILE A 12 -6.73 4.67 -19.12
N ARG A 13 -7.73 5.56 -19.20
CA ARG A 13 -7.51 6.96 -19.64
C ARG A 13 -6.51 7.69 -18.75
N GLN A 14 -6.65 7.53 -17.44
CA GLN A 14 -5.73 8.10 -16.46
C GLN A 14 -4.33 7.46 -16.57
N LEU A 15 -4.27 6.14 -16.66
CA LEU A 15 -3.03 5.37 -16.72
C LEU A 15 -2.21 5.65 -17.97
N SER A 16 -2.84 5.71 -19.16
CA SER A 16 -2.16 6.08 -20.41
C SER A 16 -1.61 7.51 -20.32
N SER A 17 -2.39 8.45 -19.77
CA SER A 17 -1.95 9.84 -19.61
C SER A 17 -0.73 9.95 -18.68
N LEU A 18 -0.74 9.23 -17.56
CA LEU A 18 0.38 9.18 -16.63
C LEU A 18 1.59 8.46 -17.22
N SER A 19 1.38 7.33 -17.89
CA SER A 19 2.43 6.54 -18.55
C SER A 19 3.16 7.40 -19.59
N HIS A 20 2.43 8.15 -20.41
CA HIS A 20 3.00 9.10 -21.35
C HIS A 20 3.81 10.20 -20.64
N ALA A 21 3.25 10.80 -19.58
CA ALA A 21 3.89 11.89 -18.87
C ALA A 21 5.23 11.49 -18.20
N ILE A 22 5.36 10.24 -17.75
CA ILE A 22 6.60 9.73 -17.13
C ILE A 22 7.54 9.02 -18.11
N GLY A 23 7.19 8.98 -19.40
CA GLY A 23 8.02 8.39 -20.45
C GLY A 23 8.05 6.86 -20.46
N ILE A 24 6.96 6.19 -20.09
CA ILE A 24 6.80 4.76 -20.38
C ILE A 24 6.76 4.58 -21.90
N PRO A 25 7.64 3.75 -22.49
CA PRO A 25 7.66 3.47 -23.92
C PRO A 25 6.35 2.85 -24.43
N SER A 26 5.99 3.15 -25.69
CA SER A 26 4.76 2.65 -26.31
C SER A 26 4.71 1.13 -26.47
N ASP A 27 5.87 0.46 -26.58
CA ASP A 27 5.97 -0.99 -26.61
C ASP A 27 5.67 -1.64 -25.23
N GLN A 28 5.79 -0.88 -24.13
CA GLN A 28 5.38 -1.31 -22.79
C GLN A 28 3.92 -1.02 -22.48
N GLU A 29 3.25 -0.12 -23.21
CA GLU A 29 1.88 0.32 -22.93
C GLU A 29 0.90 -0.86 -22.94
N THR A 30 1.03 -1.79 -23.88
CA THR A 30 0.18 -3.00 -23.92
C THR A 30 0.34 -3.85 -22.65
N GLY A 31 1.56 -3.95 -22.11
CA GLY A 31 1.82 -4.65 -20.86
C GLY A 31 1.19 -3.94 -19.66
N VAL A 32 1.29 -2.61 -19.61
CA VAL A 32 0.70 -1.77 -18.56
C VAL A 32 -0.83 -1.90 -18.56
N VAL A 33 -1.48 -1.86 -19.73
CA VAL A 33 -2.93 -2.04 -19.87
C VAL A 33 -3.36 -3.43 -19.40
N LYS A 34 -2.67 -4.49 -19.84
CA LYS A 34 -2.94 -5.88 -19.39
C LYS A 34 -2.78 -6.03 -17.88
N LEU A 35 -1.81 -5.35 -17.30
CA LEU A 35 -1.58 -5.40 -15.86
C LEU A 35 -2.71 -4.71 -15.09
N PHE A 36 -3.17 -3.55 -15.56
CA PHE A 36 -4.32 -2.89 -14.97
C PHE A 36 -5.60 -3.70 -15.15
N GLN A 37 -5.78 -4.38 -16.29
CA GLN A 37 -6.89 -5.30 -16.52
C GLN A 37 -6.86 -6.47 -15.52
N CYS A 38 -5.69 -7.02 -15.23
CA CYS A 38 -5.48 -8.02 -14.19
C CYS A 38 -5.89 -7.50 -12.80
N LEU A 39 -5.43 -6.31 -12.40
CA LEU A 39 -5.79 -5.71 -11.10
C LEU A 39 -7.28 -5.39 -10.97
N SER A 40 -7.93 -5.05 -12.08
CA SER A 40 -9.31 -4.59 -12.11
C SER A 40 -10.32 -5.69 -12.40
N GLN A 41 -9.91 -6.95 -12.57
CA GLN A 41 -10.79 -8.04 -12.98
C GLN A 41 -12.09 -8.17 -12.16
N SER A 42 -12.05 -7.83 -10.87
CA SER A 42 -13.21 -7.93 -9.96
C SER A 42 -14.17 -6.72 -9.97
N TRP A 43 -13.82 -5.64 -10.68
CA TRP A 43 -14.55 -4.38 -10.59
C TRP A 43 -14.51 -3.52 -11.86
N GLY A 44 -13.72 -3.90 -12.85
CA GLY A 44 -13.44 -3.11 -14.05
C GLY A 44 -14.69 -2.80 -14.85
N ASP A 45 -15.63 -3.74 -14.92
CA ASP A 45 -16.88 -3.61 -15.69
C ASP A 45 -17.97 -2.80 -14.97
N ARG A 46 -17.75 -2.39 -13.72
CA ARG A 46 -18.73 -1.57 -12.98
C ARG A 46 -18.83 -0.19 -13.60
N GLN A 47 -20.05 0.33 -13.65
CA GLN A 47 -20.28 1.68 -14.13
C GLN A 47 -19.81 2.68 -13.08
N MET A 48 -19.16 3.75 -13.52
CA MET A 48 -18.76 4.84 -12.62
C MET A 48 -19.93 5.52 -11.90
N ALA A 49 -21.12 5.44 -12.49
CA ALA A 49 -22.35 6.01 -11.92
C ALA A 49 -22.97 5.12 -10.84
N ASP A 50 -22.56 3.86 -10.75
CA ASP A 50 -23.07 2.94 -9.73
C ASP A 50 -22.45 3.30 -8.37
N PRO A 51 -23.21 3.23 -7.27
CA PRO A 51 -22.65 3.39 -5.93
C PRO A 51 -21.52 2.38 -5.70
N PRO A 52 -20.32 2.81 -5.29
CA PRO A 52 -19.23 1.88 -5.04
C PRO A 52 -19.55 1.03 -3.82
N PRO A 53 -19.18 -0.26 -3.83
CA PRO A 53 -18.93 -1.00 -2.61
C PRO A 53 -17.92 -0.26 -1.73
N TRP A 54 -17.86 -0.65 -0.48
CA TRP A 54 -16.83 -0.14 0.42
C TRP A 54 -15.42 -0.46 -0.10
N SER A 55 -14.53 0.53 -0.03
CA SER A 55 -13.10 0.49 -0.32
C SER A 55 -12.41 1.51 0.56
N ALA A 56 -11.20 1.22 1.03
CA ALA A 56 -10.37 2.19 1.74
C ALA A 56 -9.15 2.65 0.95
N VAL A 57 -9.11 2.36 -0.35
CA VAL A 57 -8.03 2.82 -1.24
C VAL A 57 -8.09 4.34 -1.40
N THR A 58 -9.29 4.90 -1.59
CA THR A 58 -9.54 6.34 -1.74
C THR A 58 -10.73 6.80 -0.90
N ASP A 59 -10.84 8.11 -0.65
CA ASP A 59 -11.94 8.69 0.12
C ASP A 59 -13.31 8.55 -0.55
N ASP A 60 -13.35 8.44 -1.90
CA ASP A 60 -14.57 8.27 -2.67
C ASP A 60 -14.95 6.79 -2.90
N CYS A 61 -14.27 5.87 -2.21
CA CYS A 61 -14.42 4.42 -2.33
C CYS A 61 -14.11 3.85 -3.73
N SER A 62 -13.38 4.57 -4.58
CA SER A 62 -12.77 3.97 -5.76
C SER A 62 -11.85 2.80 -5.35
N PRO A 63 -11.85 1.66 -6.06
CA PRO A 63 -11.05 0.49 -5.69
C PRO A 63 -9.60 0.59 -6.18
N TYR A 64 -9.17 1.74 -6.69
CA TYR A 64 -7.81 1.95 -7.18
C TYR A 64 -7.31 3.38 -6.98
N GLU A 65 -5.99 3.55 -6.91
CA GLU A 65 -5.29 4.82 -6.87
C GLU A 65 -4.04 4.75 -7.76
N PHE A 66 -3.72 5.86 -8.44
CA PHE A 66 -2.42 6.04 -9.09
C PHE A 66 -1.55 7.02 -8.31
N SER A 67 -0.25 6.75 -8.24
CA SER A 67 0.73 7.70 -7.70
C SER A 67 2.02 7.72 -8.50
N VAL A 68 2.70 8.86 -8.50
CA VAL A 68 4.03 9.02 -9.10
C VAL A 68 5.02 9.34 -7.99
N ALA A 69 6.05 8.50 -7.85
CA ALA A 69 7.17 8.80 -6.96
C ALA A 69 8.30 9.46 -7.75
N ILE A 70 8.78 10.58 -7.22
CA ILE A 70 9.83 11.41 -7.82
C ILE A 70 11.13 11.16 -7.06
N SER A 71 12.19 10.85 -7.78
CA SER A 71 13.51 10.59 -7.20
C SER A 71 14.64 11.02 -8.14
N PRO A 72 15.90 11.07 -7.68
CA PRO A 72 17.05 11.28 -8.56
C PRO A 72 17.18 10.25 -9.70
N ARG A 73 16.58 9.05 -9.55
CA ARG A 73 16.55 8.00 -10.59
C ARG A 73 15.52 8.31 -11.69
N GLY A 74 14.59 9.24 -11.45
CA GLY A 74 13.47 9.54 -12.32
C GLY A 74 12.13 9.28 -11.65
N PHE A 75 11.12 9.05 -12.49
CA PHE A 75 9.73 8.87 -12.11
C PHE A 75 9.34 7.39 -12.05
N GLU A 76 8.68 7.01 -10.96
CA GLU A 76 8.13 5.69 -10.75
C GLU A 76 6.60 5.80 -10.70
N LEU A 77 5.90 5.16 -11.64
CA LEU A 77 4.44 5.10 -11.64
C LEU A 77 3.98 3.91 -10.79
N ARG A 78 2.98 4.14 -9.95
CA ARG A 78 2.41 3.12 -9.08
C ARG A 78 0.92 3.01 -9.28
N MET A 79 0.43 1.79 -9.20
CA MET A 79 -0.99 1.46 -9.12
C MET A 79 -1.22 0.81 -7.76
N LEU A 80 -2.22 1.26 -7.01
CA LEU A 80 -2.75 0.57 -5.85
C LEU A 80 -4.16 0.12 -6.20
N ALA A 81 -4.51 -1.13 -5.92
CA ALA A 81 -5.86 -1.65 -6.19
C ALA A 81 -6.32 -2.58 -5.06
N GLU A 82 -7.62 -2.61 -4.80
CA GLU A 82 -8.27 -3.58 -3.93
C GLU A 82 -9.03 -4.59 -4.79
N ALA A 83 -8.74 -5.88 -4.62
CA ALA A 83 -9.56 -6.93 -5.21
C ALA A 83 -10.85 -7.09 -4.40
N GLN A 84 -12.00 -7.07 -5.09
CA GLN A 84 -13.31 -7.01 -4.45
C GLN A 84 -14.18 -8.22 -4.82
N SER A 85 -15.30 -8.36 -4.13
CA SER A 85 -16.27 -9.45 -4.34
C SER A 85 -17.67 -9.04 -3.88
N ASP A 86 -18.69 -9.76 -4.32
CA ASP A 86 -20.09 -9.56 -3.92
C ASP A 86 -20.60 -10.87 -3.27
N PRO A 87 -21.10 -10.84 -2.01
CA PRO A 87 -21.28 -9.69 -1.13
C PRO A 87 -19.97 -9.05 -0.68
N ALA A 88 -19.97 -7.72 -0.52
CA ALA A 88 -18.82 -6.97 -0.02
C ALA A 88 -18.60 -7.27 1.48
N SER A 89 -17.47 -7.89 1.80
CA SER A 89 -17.06 -8.18 3.17
C SER A 89 -15.53 -8.34 3.24
N PRO A 90 -14.91 -8.17 4.43
CA PRO A 90 -13.49 -8.46 4.58
C PRO A 90 -13.09 -9.88 4.16
N ALA A 91 -13.92 -10.88 4.44
CA ALA A 91 -13.65 -12.27 4.07
C ALA A 91 -13.69 -12.48 2.55
N SER A 92 -14.74 -11.99 1.87
CA SER A 92 -14.87 -12.13 0.42
C SER A 92 -13.82 -11.32 -0.35
N TYR A 93 -13.40 -10.15 0.16
CA TYR A 93 -12.30 -9.36 -0.40
C TYR A 93 -10.95 -10.01 -0.16
N TRP A 94 -10.75 -10.68 0.98
CA TRP A 94 -9.56 -11.49 1.23
C TRP A 94 -9.43 -12.64 0.22
N GLU A 95 -10.51 -13.38 0.00
CA GLU A 95 -10.54 -14.46 -0.99
C GLU A 95 -10.26 -13.94 -2.41
N ALA A 96 -10.83 -12.78 -2.79
CA ALA A 96 -10.54 -12.12 -4.05
C ALA A 96 -9.05 -11.73 -4.16
N SER A 97 -8.47 -11.24 -3.07
CA SER A 97 -7.06 -10.90 -2.98
C SER A 97 -6.16 -12.12 -3.13
N MET A 98 -6.54 -13.27 -2.59
CA MET A 98 -5.79 -14.52 -2.74
C MET A 98 -5.83 -15.04 -4.18
N ARG A 99 -6.98 -14.94 -4.86
CA ARG A 99 -7.09 -15.24 -6.30
C ARG A 99 -6.20 -14.32 -7.14
N LEU A 100 -6.17 -13.03 -6.83
CA LEU A 100 -5.30 -12.07 -7.51
C LEU A 100 -3.81 -12.39 -7.27
N ASN A 101 -3.42 -12.76 -6.05
CA ASN A 101 -2.04 -13.19 -5.75
C ASN A 101 -1.61 -14.36 -6.64
N GLN A 102 -2.46 -15.39 -6.74
CA GLN A 102 -2.17 -16.56 -7.56
C GLN A 102 -2.03 -16.18 -9.04
N HIS A 103 -2.93 -15.32 -9.55
CA HIS A 103 -2.86 -14.87 -10.93
C HIS A 103 -1.60 -14.03 -11.22
N LEU A 104 -1.19 -13.16 -10.28
CA LEU A 104 0.07 -12.41 -10.38
C LEU A 104 1.31 -13.33 -10.34
N ALA A 105 1.28 -14.38 -9.53
CA ALA A 105 2.36 -15.37 -9.49
C ALA A 105 2.48 -16.13 -10.82
N GLU A 106 1.36 -16.65 -11.33
CA GLU A 106 1.31 -17.46 -12.55
C GLU A 106 1.60 -16.66 -13.82
N SER A 107 1.04 -15.45 -13.93
CA SER A 107 1.07 -14.67 -15.17
C SER A 107 2.16 -13.60 -15.20
N TRP A 108 2.67 -13.19 -14.04
CA TRP A 108 3.60 -12.05 -13.92
C TRP A 108 4.83 -12.35 -13.05
N GLY A 109 4.97 -13.56 -12.51
CA GLY A 109 6.15 -13.99 -11.77
C GLY A 109 6.29 -13.39 -10.38
N ALA A 110 5.19 -12.94 -9.76
CA ALA A 110 5.21 -12.51 -8.35
C ALA A 110 5.60 -13.69 -7.44
N ASP A 111 6.46 -13.42 -6.43
CA ASP A 111 6.85 -14.44 -5.44
C ASP A 111 5.96 -14.33 -4.20
N LEU A 112 5.28 -15.43 -3.87
CA LEU A 112 4.39 -15.52 -2.71
C LEU A 112 5.06 -16.16 -1.49
N GLY A 113 6.33 -16.56 -1.57
CA GLY A 113 6.99 -17.36 -0.53
C GLY A 113 6.94 -16.71 0.85
N ARG A 114 7.25 -15.41 0.93
CA ARG A 114 7.15 -14.64 2.19
C ARG A 114 5.72 -14.43 2.66
N LEU A 115 4.78 -14.22 1.72
CA LEU A 115 3.37 -14.05 2.07
C LEU A 115 2.81 -15.32 2.71
N ASN A 116 3.10 -16.50 2.13
CA ASN A 116 2.60 -17.79 2.61
C ASN A 116 2.99 -18.07 4.07
N LEU A 117 4.14 -17.57 4.54
CA LEU A 117 4.58 -17.73 5.94
C LEU A 117 3.67 -16.98 6.93
N ILE A 118 3.07 -15.88 6.51
CA ILE A 118 2.34 -14.95 7.39
C ILE A 118 0.85 -14.84 7.06
N GLU A 119 0.38 -15.38 5.95
CA GLU A 119 -1.00 -15.24 5.44
C GLU A 119 -2.06 -15.52 6.52
N SER A 120 -1.88 -16.60 7.27
CA SER A 120 -2.78 -17.00 8.37
C SER A 120 -2.94 -15.93 9.46
N LEU A 121 -1.92 -15.09 9.69
CA LEU A 121 -2.00 -14.00 10.67
C LEU A 121 -2.88 -12.86 10.19
N PHE A 122 -2.93 -12.63 8.87
CA PHE A 122 -3.60 -11.51 8.24
C PHE A 122 -4.95 -11.87 7.60
N THR A 123 -5.35 -13.14 7.63
CA THR A 123 -6.68 -13.58 7.20
C THR A 123 -7.75 -12.96 8.11
N PRO A 124 -8.65 -12.08 7.61
CA PRO A 124 -9.60 -11.39 8.46
C PRO A 124 -10.58 -12.33 9.16
N THR A 125 -10.65 -12.26 10.48
CA THR A 125 -11.67 -12.94 11.30
C THR A 125 -12.60 -11.94 12.01
N GLN A 126 -12.31 -10.65 11.85
CA GLN A 126 -13.06 -9.53 12.42
C GLN A 126 -13.40 -8.51 11.32
N PRO A 127 -14.40 -7.63 11.55
CA PRO A 127 -14.61 -6.46 10.71
C PRO A 127 -13.36 -5.58 10.70
N VAL A 128 -12.82 -5.33 9.51
CA VAL A 128 -11.62 -4.52 9.30
C VAL A 128 -11.88 -3.43 8.27
N TRP A 129 -11.07 -2.38 8.31
CA TRP A 129 -11.20 -1.21 7.45
C TRP A 129 -10.60 -1.41 6.03
N PHE A 130 -9.93 -2.53 5.77
CA PHE A 130 -9.62 -3.14 4.45
C PHE A 130 -9.12 -4.57 4.68
N ALA A 131 -9.23 -5.46 3.70
CA ALA A 131 -8.70 -6.84 3.81
C ALA A 131 -7.24 -6.93 3.35
N ALA A 132 -7.02 -6.67 2.05
CA ALA A 132 -5.70 -6.55 1.45
C ALA A 132 -5.77 -5.64 0.21
N MET A 133 -4.65 -5.04 -0.15
CA MET A 133 -4.51 -4.23 -1.37
C MET A 133 -3.23 -4.62 -2.12
N HIS A 134 -3.21 -4.42 -3.43
CA HIS A 134 -2.12 -4.78 -4.31
C HIS A 134 -1.48 -3.53 -4.89
N GLY A 135 -0.18 -3.38 -4.65
CA GLY A 135 0.64 -2.36 -5.27
C GLY A 135 1.38 -2.91 -6.47
N VAL A 136 1.38 -2.17 -7.57
CA VAL A 136 2.26 -2.37 -8.71
C VAL A 136 3.16 -1.16 -8.85
N VAL A 137 4.43 -1.41 -9.13
CA VAL A 137 5.44 -0.39 -9.39
C VAL A 137 5.95 -0.56 -10.81
N LEU A 138 5.90 0.51 -11.59
CA LEU A 138 6.34 0.58 -12.97
C LEU A 138 7.49 1.59 -13.10
N TRP A 139 8.54 1.15 -13.78
CA TRP A 139 9.65 1.98 -14.21
C TRP A 139 9.77 1.86 -15.73
N PRO A 140 10.14 2.94 -16.44
CA PRO A 140 10.44 2.84 -17.88
C PRO A 140 11.51 1.77 -18.12
N LEU A 141 11.26 0.88 -19.09
CA LEU A 141 12.20 -0.17 -19.52
C LEU A 141 12.50 -1.27 -18.50
N GLU A 142 11.76 -1.36 -17.38
CA GLU A 142 11.94 -2.43 -16.38
C GLU A 142 10.67 -3.25 -16.19
N ALA A 143 10.84 -4.45 -15.64
CA ALA A 143 9.73 -5.31 -15.26
C ALA A 143 8.94 -4.71 -14.07
N PRO A 144 7.61 -4.93 -14.00
CA PRO A 144 6.81 -4.48 -12.87
C PRO A 144 7.25 -5.16 -11.58
N LEU A 145 7.17 -4.43 -10.46
CA LEU A 145 7.34 -4.99 -9.12
C LEU A 145 6.00 -5.00 -8.38
N PHE A 146 5.74 -6.08 -7.66
CA PHE A 146 4.48 -6.33 -6.98
C PHE A 146 4.61 -6.15 -5.46
N LYS A 147 3.53 -5.68 -4.84
CA LYS A 147 3.42 -5.53 -3.39
C LYS A 147 2.04 -5.94 -2.93
N ILE A 148 1.97 -6.44 -1.70
CA ILE A 148 0.71 -6.61 -0.98
C ILE A 148 0.71 -5.80 0.29
N TYR A 149 -0.41 -5.16 0.60
CA TYR A 149 -0.70 -4.44 1.83
C TYR A 149 -1.74 -5.23 2.60
N LEU A 150 -1.48 -5.45 3.88
CA LEU A 150 -2.25 -6.31 4.78
C LEU A 150 -2.67 -5.49 5.99
N ASN A 151 -3.86 -5.77 6.52
CA ASN A 151 -4.40 -5.07 7.67
C ASN A 151 -3.89 -5.68 8.99
N PRO A 152 -3.12 -4.94 9.82
CA PRO A 152 -2.66 -5.44 11.11
C PRO A 152 -3.81 -5.86 12.03
N ALA A 153 -4.98 -5.24 11.89
CA ALA A 153 -6.16 -5.54 12.69
C ALA A 153 -7.00 -6.72 12.16
N ALA A 154 -6.48 -7.56 11.26
CA ALA A 154 -7.18 -8.73 10.71
C ALA A 154 -7.82 -9.64 11.77
N GLN A 155 -7.16 -9.80 12.93
CA GLN A 155 -7.66 -10.58 14.08
C GLN A 155 -8.34 -9.71 15.15
N GLY A 156 -8.58 -8.42 14.86
CA GLY A 156 -9.03 -7.40 15.81
C GLY A 156 -7.92 -6.43 16.19
N CYS A 157 -8.29 -5.17 16.44
CA CYS A 157 -7.35 -4.08 16.70
C CYS A 157 -6.45 -4.32 17.92
N HIS A 158 -6.97 -4.97 18.97
CA HIS A 158 -6.22 -5.30 20.19
C HIS A 158 -5.13 -6.36 19.96
N LEU A 159 -5.18 -7.11 18.85
CA LEU A 159 -4.17 -8.10 18.46
C LEU A 159 -3.17 -7.57 17.42
N ALA A 160 -3.35 -6.34 16.92
CA ALA A 160 -2.56 -5.83 15.80
C ALA A 160 -1.06 -5.84 16.06
N ALA A 161 -0.61 -5.47 17.26
CA ALA A 161 0.79 -5.51 17.64
C ALA A 161 1.35 -6.93 17.59
N ARG A 162 0.66 -7.89 18.22
CA ARG A 162 1.04 -9.31 18.21
C ARG A 162 1.06 -9.91 16.81
N VAL A 163 0.11 -9.54 15.95
CA VAL A 163 0.05 -9.97 14.54
C VAL A 163 1.31 -9.52 13.79
N VAL A 164 1.67 -8.23 13.91
CA VAL A 164 2.84 -7.68 13.24
C VAL A 164 4.14 -8.26 13.80
N GLU A 165 4.29 -8.34 15.12
CA GLU A 165 5.46 -8.97 15.76
C GLU A 165 5.64 -10.42 15.30
N SER A 166 4.56 -11.21 15.33
CA SER A 166 4.58 -12.61 14.88
C SER A 166 4.97 -12.73 13.41
N ALA A 167 4.48 -11.82 12.56
CA ALA A 167 4.85 -11.77 11.15
C ALA A 167 6.33 -11.46 10.96
N LEU A 168 6.87 -10.49 11.70
CA LEU A 168 8.30 -10.16 11.66
C LEU A 168 9.16 -11.34 12.12
N ILE A 169 8.79 -12.03 13.21
CA ILE A 169 9.50 -13.22 13.68
C ILE A 169 9.54 -14.30 12.58
N ARG A 170 8.39 -14.62 11.97
CA ARG A 170 8.32 -15.62 10.88
C ARG A 170 9.13 -15.25 9.65
N LEU A 171 9.31 -13.95 9.40
CA LEU A 171 10.10 -13.43 8.29
C LEU A 171 11.58 -13.19 8.64
N GLY A 172 12.00 -13.46 9.88
CA GLY A 172 13.39 -13.29 10.34
C GLY A 172 13.76 -11.86 10.78
N PHE A 173 12.78 -11.00 11.06
CA PHE A 173 12.92 -9.60 11.45
C PHE A 173 12.45 -9.29 12.88
N GLY A 174 12.38 -10.31 13.75
CA GLY A 174 11.85 -10.15 15.11
C GLY A 174 12.59 -9.09 15.93
N ALA A 175 13.91 -8.95 15.76
CA ALA A 175 14.71 -7.96 16.49
C ALA A 175 14.34 -6.50 16.16
N SER A 176 13.80 -6.25 14.96
CA SER A 176 13.29 -4.92 14.55
C SER A 176 12.02 -4.50 15.30
N TRP A 177 11.33 -5.41 16.00
CA TRP A 177 10.04 -5.12 16.65
C TRP A 177 10.14 -4.04 17.73
N SER A 178 11.20 -4.06 18.53
CA SER A 178 11.42 -3.12 19.65
C SER A 178 11.31 -1.64 19.24
N LEU A 179 11.81 -1.31 18.05
CA LEU A 179 11.71 0.03 17.49
C LEU A 179 10.25 0.43 17.19
N ILE A 180 9.47 -0.50 16.63
CA ILE A 180 8.07 -0.26 16.30
C ILE A 180 7.24 -0.16 17.57
N GLU A 181 7.45 -1.07 18.52
CA GLU A 181 6.78 -1.10 19.82
C GLU A 181 6.92 0.22 20.56
N THR A 182 8.14 0.78 20.60
CA THR A 182 8.41 2.10 21.19
C THR A 182 7.50 3.18 20.58
N GLN A 183 7.21 3.12 19.28
CA GLN A 183 6.35 4.13 18.64
C GLN A 183 4.88 3.93 19.01
N LEU A 184 4.44 2.69 19.18
CA LEU A 184 3.07 2.37 19.60
C LEU A 184 2.81 2.83 21.03
N GLU A 185 3.77 2.64 21.94
CA GLU A 185 3.71 3.17 23.31
C GLU A 185 3.58 4.70 23.34
N ASN A 186 4.22 5.36 22.37
CA ASN A 186 4.33 6.81 22.32
C ASN A 186 3.18 7.52 21.59
N ASP A 187 2.05 6.86 21.28
CA ASP A 187 0.85 7.33 20.54
C ASP A 187 0.64 6.80 19.10
N GLY A 188 1.55 5.95 18.63
CA GLY A 188 1.47 5.33 17.30
C GLY A 188 0.37 4.27 17.19
N VAL A 189 -0.23 4.17 16.01
CA VAL A 189 -1.25 3.14 15.69
C VAL A 189 -0.84 2.41 14.41
N LEU A 190 -0.85 1.08 14.45
CA LEU A 190 -0.59 0.26 13.27
C LEU A 190 -1.69 0.46 12.23
N GLN A 191 -1.32 1.01 11.08
CA GLN A 191 -2.21 1.23 9.94
C GLN A 191 -2.09 0.12 8.91
N GLY A 192 -0.88 -0.39 8.68
CA GLY A 192 -0.62 -1.29 7.55
C GLY A 192 0.66 -2.09 7.71
N PHE A 193 0.70 -3.24 7.05
CA PHE A 193 1.89 -4.06 6.87
C PHE A 193 2.02 -4.39 5.39
N SER A 194 3.16 -4.17 4.75
CA SER A 194 3.33 -4.55 3.33
C SER A 194 4.60 -5.31 3.04
N LEU A 195 4.52 -6.14 2.00
CA LEU A 195 5.62 -6.94 1.46
C LEU A 195 5.80 -6.61 -0.01
N ASP A 196 7.05 -6.51 -0.46
CA ASP A 196 7.35 -6.73 -1.88
C ASP A 196 7.15 -8.24 -2.18
N LEU A 197 6.34 -8.59 -3.17
CA LEU A 197 6.08 -9.96 -3.63
C LEU A 197 7.22 -10.43 -4.56
N SER A 198 8.41 -10.55 -3.98
CA SER A 198 9.65 -10.86 -4.67
C SER A 198 10.59 -11.66 -3.76
N SER A 199 11.31 -12.62 -4.33
CA SER A 199 12.36 -13.39 -3.67
C SER A 199 13.72 -12.68 -3.65
N GLU A 200 13.83 -11.52 -4.31
CA GLU A 200 15.10 -10.80 -4.39
C GLU A 200 15.58 -10.31 -3.01
N ALA A 201 16.89 -10.22 -2.82
CA ALA A 201 17.49 -9.74 -1.57
C ALA A 201 17.08 -8.31 -1.21
N ARG A 202 16.70 -7.49 -2.20
CA ARG A 202 16.20 -6.12 -1.99
C ARG A 202 14.73 -6.03 -1.59
N ALA A 203 13.98 -7.14 -1.58
CA ALA A 203 12.57 -7.18 -1.23
C ALA A 203 12.36 -6.73 0.23
N ARG A 204 11.48 -5.74 0.41
CA ARG A 204 11.26 -5.05 1.69
C ARG A 204 10.02 -5.53 2.41
N ILE A 205 10.07 -5.38 3.73
CA ILE A 205 8.89 -5.31 4.59
C ILE A 205 8.67 -3.83 4.93
N LYS A 206 7.41 -3.39 4.99
CA LYS A 206 7.09 -2.05 5.45
C LYS A 206 5.98 -2.07 6.50
N ILE A 207 6.15 -1.27 7.53
CA ILE A 207 5.21 -1.12 8.63
C ILE A 207 4.76 0.33 8.67
N TYR A 208 3.46 0.55 8.60
CA TYR A 208 2.85 1.87 8.52
C TYR A 208 2.31 2.20 9.90
N VAL A 209 2.91 3.18 10.55
CA VAL A 209 2.46 3.67 11.87
C VAL A 209 1.87 5.06 11.68
N ARG A 210 0.60 5.19 12.03
CA ARG A 210 -0.16 6.43 11.97
C ARG A 210 -0.15 7.12 13.32
N PHE A 211 -0.21 8.45 13.32
CA PHE A 211 -0.24 9.28 14.53
C PHE A 211 -1.50 10.16 14.55
N PRO A 212 -2.64 9.68 15.09
CA PRO A 212 -3.96 10.32 14.97
C PRO A 212 -4.03 11.79 15.36
N ALA A 213 -3.28 12.21 16.39
CA ALA A 213 -3.32 13.55 16.96
C ALA A 213 -1.96 14.26 16.95
N ALA A 214 -1.04 13.86 16.06
CA ALA A 214 0.31 14.41 16.07
C ALA A 214 0.36 15.91 15.72
N THR A 215 1.09 16.65 16.54
CA THR A 215 1.68 17.94 16.16
C THR A 215 2.82 17.70 15.16
N PRO A 216 3.21 18.71 14.35
CA PRO A 216 4.40 18.60 13.49
C PRO A 216 5.66 18.20 14.26
N LYS A 217 5.84 18.73 15.49
CA LYS A 217 6.98 18.40 16.36
C LYS A 217 6.97 16.93 16.76
N ARG A 218 5.83 16.40 17.19
CA ARG A 218 5.68 14.99 17.58
C ARG A 218 5.94 14.06 16.40
N PHE A 219 5.39 14.36 15.23
CA PHE A 219 5.60 13.59 14.02
C PHE A 219 7.08 13.54 13.61
N CYS A 220 7.76 14.69 13.60
CA CYS A 220 9.19 14.75 13.30
C CYS A 220 10.04 13.96 14.33
N SER A 221 9.66 13.96 15.60
CA SER A 221 10.35 13.18 16.63
C SER A 221 10.25 11.67 16.41
N ALA A 222 9.11 11.16 15.90
CA ALA A 222 8.98 9.75 15.52
C ALA A 222 9.99 9.34 14.45
N ILE A 223 10.24 10.23 13.48
CA ILE A 223 11.21 10.01 12.40
C ILE A 223 12.65 10.09 12.92
N GLU A 224 12.93 11.06 13.81
CA GLU A 224 14.28 11.37 14.29
C GLU A 224 14.95 10.21 15.03
N THR A 225 14.16 9.32 15.63
CA THR A 225 14.67 8.08 16.27
C THR A 225 15.34 7.11 15.29
N VAL A 226 14.99 7.17 14.01
CA VAL A 226 15.50 6.27 12.95
C VAL A 226 16.36 7.02 11.95
N ASP A 227 15.93 8.20 11.53
CA ASP A 227 16.62 9.00 10.52
C ASP A 227 16.55 10.50 10.87
N PRO A 228 17.55 11.01 11.62
CA PRO A 228 17.65 12.43 11.96
C PRO A 228 17.71 13.35 10.73
N LYS A 229 18.28 12.89 9.61
CA LYS A 229 18.37 13.69 8.38
C LYS A 229 17.00 13.83 7.73
N LEU A 230 16.23 12.73 7.66
CA LEU A 230 14.84 12.76 7.18
C LEU A 230 13.96 13.61 8.09
N ALA A 231 14.14 13.54 9.42
CA ALA A 231 13.43 14.39 10.36
C ALA A 231 13.72 15.89 10.12
N ALA A 232 14.97 16.26 9.86
CA ALA A 232 15.32 17.62 9.49
C ALA A 232 14.66 18.08 8.18
N CYS A 233 14.54 17.19 7.18
CA CYS A 233 13.79 17.46 5.96
C CYS A 233 12.29 17.65 6.25
N ALA A 234 11.68 16.78 7.06
CA ALA A 234 10.27 16.88 7.44
C ALA A 234 9.96 18.20 8.16
N LYS A 235 10.84 18.64 9.08
CA LYS A 235 10.74 19.93 9.78
C LYS A 235 10.67 21.13 8.82
N ARG A 236 11.32 21.05 7.65
CA ARG A 236 11.25 22.09 6.60
C ARG A 236 10.08 21.90 5.63
N PHE A 237 9.73 20.66 5.32
CA PHE A 237 8.72 20.34 4.33
C PHE A 237 7.30 20.59 4.82
N ILE A 238 6.99 20.24 6.07
CA ILE A 238 5.63 20.38 6.62
C ILE A 238 5.12 21.84 6.53
N PRO A 239 5.91 22.87 6.94
CA PRO A 239 5.48 24.25 6.79
C PRO A 239 5.28 24.69 5.33
N SER A 240 6.00 24.10 4.38
CA SER A 240 5.83 24.41 2.95
C SER A 240 4.53 23.86 2.36
N LEU A 241 3.96 22.81 2.97
CA LEU A 241 2.68 22.23 2.54
C LEU A 241 1.48 22.92 3.18
N PHE A 242 1.60 23.30 4.45
CA PHE A 242 0.44 23.69 5.26
C PHE A 242 0.52 25.09 5.87
N GLY A 243 1.65 25.80 5.74
CA GLY A 243 1.90 27.07 6.43
C GLY A 243 2.64 26.90 7.77
N GLN A 244 3.02 28.02 8.41
CA GLN A 244 4.04 28.02 9.48
C GLN A 244 3.54 27.73 10.90
N GLU A 245 2.24 27.56 11.15
CA GLU A 245 1.71 27.29 12.49
C GLU A 245 0.60 26.24 12.43
N LEU A 246 0.89 25.05 12.95
CA LEU A 246 -0.09 23.97 13.09
C LEU A 246 -0.03 23.39 14.50
N ASP A 247 -1.12 23.54 15.25
CA ASP A 247 -1.31 22.82 16.52
C ASP A 247 -1.54 21.32 16.29
N ARG A 248 -1.98 20.95 15.08
CA ARG A 248 -2.19 19.56 14.65
C ARG A 248 -2.11 19.45 13.13
N LEU A 249 -1.64 18.30 12.64
CA LEU A 249 -1.70 18.00 11.21
C LEU A 249 -3.14 17.70 10.75
N PRO A 250 -3.61 18.22 9.61
CA PRO A 250 -5.02 18.13 9.18
C PRO A 250 -5.53 16.69 8.99
N ARG A 251 -4.65 15.82 8.47
CA ARG A 251 -4.86 14.38 8.43
C ARG A 251 -3.80 13.69 9.28
N PRO A 252 -4.13 12.57 9.96
CA PRO A 252 -3.15 11.79 10.70
C PRO A 252 -1.95 11.41 9.82
N PRO A 253 -0.74 11.90 10.11
CA PRO A 253 0.43 11.54 9.33
C PRO A 253 0.83 10.08 9.63
N MET A 254 1.62 9.51 8.73
CA MET A 254 2.17 8.17 8.89
C MET A 254 3.68 8.18 8.71
N VAL A 255 4.38 7.42 9.55
CA VAL A 255 5.77 7.03 9.32
C VAL A 255 5.76 5.60 8.79
N VAL A 256 6.56 5.34 7.76
CA VAL A 256 6.72 4.01 7.16
C VAL A 256 8.10 3.48 7.47
N TYR A 257 8.17 2.49 8.34
CA TYR A 257 9.42 1.80 8.69
C TYR A 257 9.68 0.74 7.64
N THR A 258 10.85 0.79 7.00
CA THR A 258 11.23 -0.14 5.93
C THR A 258 12.34 -1.06 6.43
N LEU A 259 12.08 -2.37 6.39
CA LEU A 259 13.05 -3.40 6.77
C LEU A 259 13.56 -4.10 5.50
N ARG A 260 14.85 -4.45 5.51
CA ARG A 260 15.57 -5.17 4.43
C ARG A 260 16.51 -6.17 5.07
N SER A 261 16.94 -7.19 4.33
CA SER A 261 17.97 -8.11 4.83
C SER A 261 19.15 -7.34 5.43
N GLY A 262 19.52 -7.65 6.67
CA GLY A 262 20.55 -6.94 7.44
C GLY A 262 20.05 -5.73 8.24
N SER A 263 18.76 -5.40 8.23
CA SER A 263 18.15 -4.54 9.25
C SER A 263 18.32 -5.16 10.64
N PRO A 264 18.60 -4.35 11.68
CA PRO A 264 18.67 -4.83 13.06
C PRO A 264 17.32 -5.36 13.54
#